data_AF-A0A4P7QI58-F1
#
_entry.id   AF-A0A4P7QI58-F1
#
_cell.length_a   1.000
_cell.length_b   1.000
_cell.length_c   1.000
_cell.angle_alpha   90.00
_cell.angle_beta   90.00
_cell.angle_gamma   90.00
#
_symmetry.space_group_name_H-M   'P 1'
#
loop_
_entity.id
_entity.type
_entity.pdbx_description
1 polymer ?
#
loop_
_entity_poly.entity_id
_entity_poly.type
_entity_poly.pdbx_seq_one_letter_code
_entity_poly.pdbx_strand_id
1 'polypeptide(L)'
;MVSQISRQIKRSSRQLPLAPHQMRALRIIAEGDVRPARLAEQLKITPRAVTDVVDALTAEGLVATAPDPADRRAKIVTATDAGISHLEATRQARARISQRMFGALSPAEQEELYTLLSRVLEDSP
;
A
#
# COMPACT_ATOMS: atom_id res chain seq x y z
N MET A 1 -4.97 -14.69 22.01
CA MET A 1 -3.85 -13.74 21.75
C MET A 1 -3.73 -13.33 20.28
N VAL A 2 -3.48 -14.25 19.32
CA VAL A 2 -3.35 -13.89 17.89
C VAL A 2 -4.57 -13.12 17.36
N SER A 3 -5.79 -13.53 17.73
CA SER A 3 -7.02 -12.82 17.31
C SER A 3 -7.19 -11.42 17.89
N GLN A 4 -6.53 -11.08 19.01
CA GLN A 4 -6.52 -9.71 19.56
C GLN A 4 -5.55 -8.83 18.78
N ILE A 5 -4.36 -9.35 18.45
CA ILE A 5 -3.38 -8.67 17.60
C ILE A 5 -3.99 -8.41 16.21
N SER A 6 -4.58 -9.42 15.56
CA SER A 6 -5.24 -9.25 14.26
C SER A 6 -6.42 -8.28 14.30
N ARG A 7 -7.16 -8.21 15.41
CA ARG A 7 -8.23 -7.21 15.59
C ARG A 7 -7.68 -5.80 15.77
N GLN A 8 -6.60 -5.63 16.52
CA GLN A 8 -5.93 -4.34 16.70
C GLN A 8 -5.33 -3.84 15.38
N ILE A 9 -4.76 -4.73 14.57
CA ILE A 9 -4.26 -4.44 13.22
C ILE A 9 -5.41 -4.04 12.28
N LYS A 10 -6.52 -4.81 12.24
CA LYS A 10 -7.70 -4.46 11.43
C LYS A 10 -8.35 -3.14 11.83
N ARG A 11 -8.39 -2.81 13.13
CA ARG A 11 -8.88 -1.51 13.61
C ARG A 11 -7.99 -0.36 13.12
N SER A 12 -6.68 -0.55 13.22
CA SER A 12 -5.69 0.41 12.74
C SER A 12 -5.78 0.63 11.23
N SER A 13 -6.03 -0.43 10.45
CA SER A 13 -6.18 -0.32 8.99
C SER A 13 -7.48 0.37 8.56
N ARG A 14 -8.57 0.27 9.34
CA ARG A 14 -9.84 0.98 9.06
C ARG A 14 -9.73 2.49 9.25
N GLN A 15 -8.70 2.97 9.93
CA GLN A 15 -8.42 4.41 10.11
C GLN A 15 -7.52 4.98 9.01
N LEU A 16 -7.04 4.15 8.07
CA LEU A 16 -6.29 4.63 6.92
C LEU A 16 -7.27 5.21 5.88
N PRO A 17 -6.94 6.34 5.24
CA PRO A 17 -7.86 7.01 4.31
C PRO A 17 -8.12 6.20 3.04
N LEU A 18 -7.16 5.39 2.59
CA LEU A 18 -7.26 4.60 1.37
C LEU A 18 -7.56 3.13 1.64
N ALA A 19 -8.36 2.52 0.76
CA ALA A 19 -8.56 1.09 0.74
C ALA A 19 -7.24 0.34 0.45
N PRO A 20 -7.06 -0.90 0.94
CA PRO A 20 -5.78 -1.61 0.80
C PRO A 20 -5.28 -1.75 -0.65
N HIS A 21 -6.19 -1.94 -1.60
CA HIS A 21 -5.86 -2.08 -3.02
C HIS A 21 -5.44 -0.75 -3.65
N GLN A 22 -6.08 0.37 -3.29
CA GLN A 22 -5.67 1.73 -3.68
C GLN A 22 -4.29 2.08 -3.11
N MET A 23 -4.05 1.76 -1.83
CA MET A 23 -2.75 1.94 -1.18
C MET A 23 -1.63 1.09 -1.81
N ARG A 24 -1.97 -0.09 -2.34
CA ARG A 24 -1.00 -0.93 -3.09
C ARG A 24 -0.73 -0.34 -4.47
N ALA A 25 -1.76 0.11 -5.18
CA ALA A 25 -1.62 0.76 -6.47
C ALA A 25 -0.76 2.03 -6.38
N LEU A 26 -1.03 2.90 -5.40
CA LEU A 26 -0.25 4.13 -5.18
C LEU A 26 1.23 3.84 -4.91
N ARG A 27 1.55 2.77 -4.16
CA ARG A 27 2.95 2.35 -3.94
C ARG A 27 3.65 1.96 -5.24
N ILE A 28 3.01 1.15 -6.07
CA ILE A 28 3.55 0.74 -7.37
C ILE A 28 3.79 1.97 -8.26
N ILE A 29 2.82 2.87 -8.33
CA ILE A 29 2.91 4.09 -9.15
C ILE A 29 4.03 5.02 -8.65
N ALA A 30 4.28 5.06 -7.33
CA ALA A 30 5.36 5.87 -6.75
C ALA A 30 6.77 5.31 -6.98
N GLU A 31 6.90 4.02 -7.34
CA GLU A 31 8.18 3.42 -7.75
C GLU A 31 8.58 3.85 -9.17
N GLY A 32 7.60 4.24 -9.99
CA GLY A 32 7.81 4.79 -11.32
C GLY A 32 6.52 4.89 -12.11
N ASP A 33 6.53 5.79 -13.09
CA ASP A 33 5.43 5.99 -14.03
C ASP A 33 5.00 4.67 -14.68
N VAL A 34 3.69 4.39 -14.69
CA VAL A 34 3.17 3.09 -15.10
C VAL A 34 1.94 3.21 -15.99
N ARG A 35 1.86 2.37 -17.02
CA ARG A 35 0.65 2.23 -17.84
C ARG A 35 -0.44 1.46 -17.06
N PRO A 36 -1.73 1.82 -17.17
CA PRO A 36 -2.80 1.10 -16.47
C PRO A 36 -2.82 -0.41 -16.71
N ALA A 37 -2.51 -0.87 -17.93
CA ALA A 37 -2.44 -2.31 -18.24
C ALA A 37 -1.36 -3.04 -17.41
N ARG A 38 -0.16 -2.44 -17.28
CA ARG A 38 0.92 -2.99 -16.45
C ARG A 38 0.56 -2.94 -14.97
N LEU A 39 -0.11 -1.88 -14.53
CA LEU A 39 -0.59 -1.77 -13.16
C LEU A 39 -1.64 -2.88 -12.86
N ALA A 40 -2.54 -3.20 -13.80
CA ALA A 40 -3.50 -4.28 -13.64
C ALA A 40 -2.82 -5.65 -13.47
N GLU A 41 -1.80 -5.93 -14.29
CA GLU A 41 -0.99 -7.15 -14.21
C GLU A 41 -0.31 -7.28 -12.84
N GLN A 42 0.35 -6.22 -12.37
CA GLN A 42 1.02 -6.24 -11.06
C GLN A 42 0.04 -6.36 -9.89
N LEU A 43 -1.13 -5.71 -10.00
CA LEU A 43 -2.18 -5.79 -9.00
C LEU A 43 -2.95 -7.13 -9.05
N LYS A 44 -2.84 -7.89 -10.15
CA LYS A 44 -3.64 -9.10 -10.45
C LYS A 44 -5.15 -8.82 -10.47
N ILE A 45 -5.55 -7.74 -11.12
CA ILE A 45 -6.95 -7.31 -11.25
C ILE A 45 -7.32 -7.09 -12.73
N THR A 46 -8.61 -6.93 -13.01
CA THR A 46 -9.10 -6.69 -14.37
C THR A 46 -8.75 -5.27 -14.86
N PRO A 47 -8.71 -5.04 -16.19
CA PRO A 47 -8.53 -3.70 -16.75
C PRO A 47 -9.58 -2.69 -16.27
N ARG A 48 -10.84 -3.13 -16.12
CA ARG A 48 -11.89 -2.27 -15.57
C ARG A 48 -11.60 -1.87 -14.12
N ALA A 49 -11.21 -2.84 -13.29
CA ALA A 49 -10.91 -2.59 -11.89
C ALA A 49 -9.69 -1.67 -11.71
N VAL A 50 -8.66 -1.78 -12.55
CA VAL A 50 -7.52 -0.85 -12.46
C VAL A 50 -7.92 0.57 -12.83
N THR A 51 -8.83 0.75 -13.81
CA THR A 51 -9.36 2.07 -14.16
C THR A 51 -10.09 2.69 -12.97
N ASP A 52 -10.98 1.93 -12.31
CA ASP A 52 -11.70 2.40 -11.12
C ASP A 52 -10.73 2.82 -10.00
N VAL A 53 -9.61 2.10 -9.83
CA VAL A 53 -8.58 2.45 -8.84
C VAL A 53 -7.82 3.71 -9.21
N VAL A 54 -7.41 3.85 -10.48
CA VAL A 54 -6.71 5.05 -10.97
C VAL A 54 -7.61 6.28 -10.87
N ASP A 55 -8.88 6.14 -11.23
CA ASP A 55 -9.85 7.23 -11.17
C ASP A 55 -10.09 7.67 -9.72
N ALA A 56 -10.22 6.72 -8.79
CA ALA A 56 -10.34 7.04 -7.35
C ALA A 56 -9.09 7.75 -6.82
N LEU A 57 -7.89 7.28 -7.15
CA LEU A 57 -6.65 7.93 -6.72
C LEU A 57 -6.47 9.33 -7.37
N THR A 58 -6.95 9.50 -8.60
CA THR A 58 -6.93 10.80 -9.30
C THR A 58 -7.90 11.78 -8.65
N ALA A 59 -9.10 11.32 -8.27
CA ALA A 59 -10.09 12.13 -7.56
C ALA A 59 -9.58 12.63 -6.20
N GLU A 60 -8.76 11.82 -5.52
CA GLU A 60 -8.06 12.20 -4.29
C GLU A 60 -6.80 13.07 -4.53
N GLY A 61 -6.47 13.37 -5.79
CA GLY A 61 -5.28 14.16 -6.16
C GLY A 61 -3.95 13.47 -5.91
N LEU A 62 -3.94 12.15 -5.68
CA LEU A 62 -2.75 11.37 -5.31
C LEU A 62 -1.97 10.87 -6.52
N VAL A 63 -2.62 10.79 -7.68
CA VAL A 63 -1.99 10.44 -8.96
C VAL A 63 -2.47 11.39 -10.05
N ALA A 64 -1.67 11.53 -11.10
CA ALA A 64 -2.02 12.21 -12.32
C ALA A 64 -1.94 11.24 -13.50
N THR A 65 -2.72 11.52 -14.55
CA THR A 65 -2.65 10.76 -15.81
C THR A 65 -2.30 11.70 -16.96
N ALA A 66 -1.40 11.26 -17.82
CA ALA A 66 -0.97 11.99 -19.01
C ALA A 66 -0.85 11.05 -20.22
N PRO A 67 -0.91 11.56 -21.47
CA PRO A 67 -0.56 10.75 -22.63
C PRO A 67 0.87 10.23 -22.52
N ASP A 68 1.11 8.99 -22.94
CA ASP A 68 2.45 8.43 -22.95
C ASP A 68 3.29 9.13 -24.06
N PRO A 69 4.48 9.67 -23.74
CA PRO A 69 5.36 10.32 -24.72
C PRO A 69 5.77 9.41 -25.89
N ALA A 70 5.87 8.10 -25.65
CA ALA A 70 6.24 7.10 -26.66
C ALA A 70 5.05 6.60 -27.48
N ASP A 71 3.82 6.72 -26.96
CA ASP A 71 2.59 6.33 -27.64
C ASP A 71 1.42 7.20 -27.17
N ARG A 72 1.07 8.23 -27.95
CA ARG A 72 -0.02 9.17 -27.59
C ARG A 72 -1.40 8.52 -27.47
N ARG A 73 -1.58 7.27 -27.93
CA ARG A 73 -2.82 6.50 -27.74
C ARG A 73 -2.88 5.84 -26.36
N ALA A 74 -1.75 5.69 -25.68
CA ALA A 74 -1.65 5.18 -24.34
C ALA A 74 -1.63 6.32 -23.30
N LYS A 75 -2.02 5.99 -22.07
CA LYS A 75 -1.87 6.87 -20.90
C LYS A 75 -0.81 6.30 -19.97
N ILE A 76 -0.11 7.19 -19.30
CA ILE A 76 0.78 6.89 -18.18
C ILE A 76 0.20 7.49 -16.90
N VAL A 77 0.39 6.79 -15.79
CA VAL A 77 -0.06 7.21 -14.45
C VAL A 77 1.18 7.49 -13.62
N THR A 78 1.20 8.65 -12.97
CA THR A 78 2.33 9.17 -12.18
C THR A 78 1.85 9.56 -10.80
N ALA A 79 2.63 9.29 -9.77
CA ALA A 79 2.32 9.74 -8.41
C ALA A 79 2.51 11.27 -8.31
N THR A 80 1.58 11.97 -7.69
CA THR A 80 1.78 13.39 -7.38
C THR A 80 2.60 13.55 -6.11
N ASP A 81 3.10 14.76 -5.84
CA ASP A 81 3.74 15.10 -4.57
C ASP A 81 2.81 14.83 -3.36
N ALA A 82 1.50 15.03 -3.54
CA ALA A 82 0.50 14.69 -2.53
C ALA A 82 0.40 13.17 -2.33
N GLY A 83 0.45 12.38 -3.41
CA GLY A 83 0.53 10.92 -3.35
C GLY A 83 1.76 10.41 -2.59
N ILE A 84 2.93 10.96 -2.90
CA ILE A 84 4.19 10.61 -2.22
C ILE A 84 4.11 10.99 -0.73
N SER A 85 3.64 12.19 -0.42
CA SER A 85 3.46 12.66 0.96
C SER A 85 2.47 11.79 1.73
N HIS A 86 1.41 11.32 1.07
CA HIS A 86 0.42 10.41 1.65
C HIS A 86 1.03 9.05 2.02
N LEU A 87 1.91 8.50 1.17
CA LEU A 87 2.62 7.26 1.46
C LEU A 87 3.53 7.40 2.69
N GLU A 88 4.26 8.51 2.78
CA GLU A 88 5.14 8.78 3.92
C GLU A 88 4.35 8.99 5.23
N ALA A 89 3.25 9.76 5.19
CA ALA A 89 2.38 9.92 6.35
C ALA A 89 1.81 8.57 6.82
N THR A 90 1.40 7.72 5.88
CA THR A 90 0.92 6.36 6.17
C THR A 90 2.01 5.50 6.80
N ARG A 91 3.25 5.57 6.28
CA ARG A 91 4.41 4.84 6.82
C ARG A 91 4.70 5.26 8.26
N GLN A 92 4.69 6.56 8.54
CA GLN A 92 4.91 7.09 9.89
C GLN A 92 3.78 6.68 10.85
N ALA A 93 2.52 6.74 10.41
CA ALA A 93 1.40 6.28 11.22
C ALA A 93 1.52 4.80 11.59
N ARG A 94 1.91 3.95 10.62
CA ARG A 94 2.17 2.53 10.87
C ARG A 94 3.33 2.31 11.85
N ALA A 95 4.42 3.07 11.72
CA ALA A 95 5.55 2.99 12.65
C ALA A 95 5.14 3.34 14.08
N ARG A 96 4.35 4.40 14.28
CA ARG A 96 3.81 4.78 15.60
C ARG A 96 2.90 3.70 16.20
N ILE A 97 2.08 3.07 15.38
CA ILE A 97 1.22 1.96 15.82
C ILE A 97 2.06 0.75 16.20
N SER A 98 3.07 0.40 15.40
CA SER A 98 4.02 -0.66 15.70
C SER A 98 4.73 -0.42 17.04
N GLN A 99 5.26 0.79 17.26
CA GLN A 99 5.87 1.19 18.53
C GLN A 99 4.89 1.06 19.71
N ARG A 100 3.62 1.45 19.55
CA ARG A 100 2.62 1.28 20.62
C ARG A 100 2.29 -0.18 20.90
N MET A 101 2.28 -1.04 19.88
CA MET A 101 1.94 -2.44 20.04
C MET A 101 3.09 -3.27 20.60
N PHE A 102 4.32 -3.02 20.13
CA PHE A 102 5.49 -3.84 20.44
C PHE A 102 6.52 -3.13 21.32
N GLY A 103 6.32 -1.86 21.68
CA GLY A 103 7.26 -1.09 22.49
C GLY A 103 7.42 -1.58 23.93
N ALA A 104 6.58 -2.49 24.39
CA ALA A 104 6.76 -3.20 25.66
C ALA A 104 7.80 -4.34 25.56
N LEU A 105 8.18 -4.74 24.35
CA LEU A 105 9.19 -5.76 24.08
C LEU A 105 10.56 -5.11 23.91
N SER A 106 11.58 -5.69 24.53
CA SER A 106 12.98 -5.39 24.25
C SER A 106 13.34 -5.70 22.78
N PRO A 107 14.43 -5.13 22.25
CA PRO A 107 14.86 -5.42 20.88
C PRO A 107 15.03 -6.92 20.58
N ALA A 108 15.55 -7.69 21.55
CA ALA A 108 15.72 -9.14 21.41
C ALA A 108 14.37 -9.88 21.33
N GLU A 109 13.40 -9.50 22.16
CA GLU A 109 12.04 -10.07 22.12
C GLU A 109 11.30 -9.70 20.82
N GLN A 110 11.55 -8.50 20.28
CA GLN A 110 11.00 -8.11 18.97
C GLN A 110 11.59 -8.95 17.84
N GLU A 111 12.90 -9.23 17.88
CA GLU A 111 13.59 -10.07 16.90
C GLU A 111 13.14 -11.54 16.98
N GLU A 112 12.95 -12.06 18.20
CA GLU A 112 12.38 -13.39 18.42
C GLU A 112 10.94 -13.47 17.88
N LEU A 113 10.10 -12.48 18.19
CA LEU A 113 8.74 -12.41 17.65
C LEU A 113 8.72 -12.33 16.12
N TYR A 114 9.63 -11.55 15.51
CA TYR A 114 9.76 -11.47 14.06
C TYR A 114 10.13 -12.83 13.44
N THR A 115 11.07 -13.54 14.04
CA THR A 115 11.48 -14.89 13.61
C THR A 115 10.29 -15.86 13.66
N LEU A 116 9.57 -15.89 14.79
CA LEU A 116 8.41 -16.77 14.97
C LEU A 116 7.27 -16.45 13.99
N LEU A 117 6.97 -15.17 13.75
CA LEU A 117 5.94 -14.76 12.79
C LEU A 117 6.34 -15.07 11.34
N SER A 118 7.60 -14.86 10.98
CA SER A 118 8.11 -15.16 9.62
C SER A 118 7.95 -16.65 9.31
N ARG A 119 8.30 -17.52 10.25
CA ARG A 119 8.11 -18.97 10.12
C ARG A 119 6.64 -19.35 9.92
N VAL A 120 5.71 -18.73 10.64
CA VAL A 120 4.26 -18.98 10.47
C VAL A 120 3.75 -18.54 9.09
N LEU A 121 4.31 -17.45 8.54
CA LEU A 121 3.94 -16.94 7.22
C LEU A 121 4.54 -17.78 6.08
N GLU A 122 5.72 -18.35 6.28
CA GLU A 122 6.36 -19.29 5.35
C GLU A 122 5.69 -20.67 5.35
N ASP A 123 5.23 -21.13 6.52
CA ASP A 123 4.46 -22.39 6.68
C ASP A 123 2.95 -22.23 6.36
N SER A 124 2.49 -21.04 5.95
CA SER A 124 1.10 -20.83 5.52
C SER A 124 0.92 -21.30 4.07
N PRO A 125 0.05 -22.29 3.79
CA PRO A 125 -0.19 -22.83 2.45
C PRO A 125 -0.87 -21.84 1.51
#